data_AF-A0A662WE58-F1
#
_entry.id   AF-A0A662WE58-F1
#
_cell.length_a   1.000
_cell.length_b   1.000
_cell.length_c   1.000
_cell.angle_alpha   90.00
_cell.angle_beta   90.00
_cell.angle_gamma   90.00
#
_symmetry.space_group_name_H-M   'P 1'
#
loop_
_entity.id
_entity.type
_entity.pdbx_description
1 polymer ?
#
loop_
_entity_poly.entity_id
_entity_poly.type
_entity_poly.pdbx_seq_one_letter_code
_entity_poly.pdbx_strand_id
1 'polypeptide(L)'
;MRAPDTDVERSPRKPTARKSDAEFTSSKLERGLDEMALLQALKKNPILQFLQPTLVGELTGPVLDPDVASLTSVLPAVHAAFNLLRDAGFAMGVFDMEQVFGWDVEAWKGMLTELFDPLSRLVGVIPNEVEPPRLR
;
A
#
# COMPACT_ATOMS: atom_id res chain seq x y z
N MET A 1 -18.94 -31.69 72.33
CA MET A 1 -19.24 -30.49 71.52
C MET A 1 -19.64 -30.94 70.12
N ARG A 2 -20.50 -30.15 69.46
CA ARG A 2 -21.39 -30.45 68.33
C ARG A 2 -20.65 -30.60 66.98
N ALA A 3 -21.32 -31.28 66.05
CA ALA A 3 -20.94 -31.80 64.73
C ALA A 3 -20.47 -30.76 63.67
N PRO A 4 -19.94 -31.21 62.51
CA PRO A 4 -19.31 -30.40 61.47
C PRO A 4 -20.31 -29.86 60.47
N ASP A 5 -20.02 -28.71 59.85
CA ASP A 5 -20.71 -28.26 58.64
C ASP A 5 -19.72 -28.08 57.49
N THR A 6 -19.81 -29.01 56.56
CA THR A 6 -19.39 -28.86 55.17
C THR A 6 -20.15 -27.70 54.54
N ASP A 7 -19.44 -26.66 54.12
CA ASP A 7 -19.98 -25.72 53.14
C ASP A 7 -19.33 -25.98 51.78
N VAL A 8 -20.10 -26.64 50.92
CA VAL A 8 -19.87 -26.73 49.48
C VAL A 8 -20.33 -25.39 48.90
N GLU A 9 -19.46 -24.38 48.91
CA GLU A 9 -19.68 -23.20 48.09
C GLU A 9 -18.98 -23.35 46.73
N ARG A 10 -19.84 -23.45 45.72
CA ARG A 10 -19.54 -23.50 44.29
C ARG A 10 -18.45 -22.50 43.90
N SER A 11 -17.47 -22.99 43.16
CA SER A 11 -16.52 -22.16 42.42
C SER A 11 -17.24 -21.06 41.62
N PRO A 12 -16.88 -19.78 41.78
CA PRO A 12 -17.01 -18.84 40.69
C PRO A 12 -15.85 -19.17 39.75
N ARG A 13 -16.17 -19.86 38.64
CA ARG A 13 -15.29 -19.89 37.47
C ARG A 13 -14.93 -18.43 37.18
N LYS A 14 -13.66 -18.07 37.35
CA LYS A 14 -13.15 -16.77 36.87
C LYS A 14 -13.65 -16.60 35.43
N PRO A 15 -14.12 -15.41 35.05
CA PRO A 15 -14.58 -15.19 33.70
C PRO A 15 -13.43 -15.57 32.78
N THR A 16 -13.65 -16.59 31.96
CA THR A 16 -12.80 -16.84 30.81
C THR A 16 -12.65 -15.50 30.10
N ALA A 17 -11.43 -15.00 29.99
CA ALA A 17 -11.11 -13.85 29.16
C ALA A 17 -11.45 -14.21 27.71
N ARG A 18 -12.72 -14.10 27.36
CA ARG A 18 -13.21 -13.93 26.00
C ARG A 18 -13.52 -12.45 25.86
N LYS A 19 -12.46 -11.69 25.64
CA LYS A 19 -12.49 -10.49 24.81
C LYS A 19 -11.31 -10.58 23.86
N SER A 20 -11.42 -11.53 22.94
CA SER A 20 -10.75 -11.49 21.65
C SER A 20 -11.42 -10.40 20.79
N ASP A 21 -11.49 -9.18 21.31
CA ASP A 21 -11.88 -8.00 20.55
C ASP A 21 -10.58 -7.29 20.21
N ALA A 22 -9.99 -7.73 19.10
CA ALA A 22 -8.90 -7.12 18.35
C ALA A 22 -8.09 -6.05 19.10
N GLU A 23 -6.97 -6.44 19.72
CA GLU A 23 -5.94 -5.48 20.09
C GLU A 23 -5.54 -4.69 18.84
N PHE A 24 -5.82 -3.40 18.89
CA PHE A 24 -5.37 -2.41 17.94
C PHE A 24 -3.85 -2.23 18.17
N THR A 25 -3.04 -2.72 17.25
CA THR A 25 -1.57 -2.63 17.33
C THR A 25 -1.07 -1.46 16.48
N SER A 26 0.11 -0.89 16.80
CA SER A 26 0.74 0.15 15.98
C SER A 26 0.86 -0.28 14.52
N SER A 27 1.21 -1.54 14.28
CA SER A 27 1.31 -2.11 12.93
C SER A 27 -0.03 -2.13 12.16
N LYS A 28 -1.16 -2.35 12.85
CA LYS A 28 -2.49 -2.27 12.21
C LYS A 28 -2.86 -0.83 11.90
N LEU A 29 -2.51 0.12 12.77
CA LEU A 29 -2.71 1.54 12.53
C LEU A 29 -1.91 2.01 11.32
N GLU A 30 -0.60 1.72 11.28
CA GLU A 30 0.31 2.09 10.20
C GLU A 30 -0.19 1.55 8.86
N ARG A 31 -0.49 0.24 8.79
CA ARG A 31 -1.05 -0.38 7.60
C ARG A 31 -2.35 0.31 7.15
N GLY A 32 -3.27 0.58 8.08
CA GLY A 32 -4.53 1.26 7.76
C GLY A 32 -4.34 2.70 7.27
N LEU A 33 -3.34 3.42 7.79
CA LEU A 33 -2.98 4.76 7.31
C LEU A 33 -2.41 4.70 5.89
N ASP A 34 -1.57 3.72 5.58
CA ASP A 34 -1.03 3.51 4.24
C ASP A 34 -2.09 3.11 3.22
N GLU A 35 -3.02 2.21 3.60
CA GLU A 35 -4.19 1.88 2.77
C GLU A 35 -5.04 3.12 2.49
N MET A 36 -5.26 3.98 3.49
CA MET A 36 -5.98 5.24 3.32
C MET A 36 -5.22 6.26 2.46
N ALA A 37 -3.90 6.34 2.58
CA ALA A 37 -3.07 7.19 1.76
C ALA A 37 -3.12 6.75 0.28
N LEU A 38 -3.00 5.45 0.02
CA LEU A 38 -3.16 4.87 -1.32
C LEU A 38 -4.53 5.18 -1.92
N LEU A 39 -5.62 4.94 -1.17
CA LEU A 39 -6.98 5.25 -1.63
C LEU A 39 -7.18 6.75 -1.89
N GLN A 40 -6.57 7.62 -1.10
CA GLN A 40 -6.61 9.05 -1.34
C GLN A 40 -5.85 9.45 -2.61
N ALA A 41 -4.67 8.90 -2.85
CA ALA A 41 -3.92 9.15 -4.08
C ALA A 41 -4.76 8.73 -5.31
N LEU A 42 -5.26 7.49 -5.32
CA LEU A 42 -6.12 6.97 -6.39
C LEU A 42 -7.35 7.85 -6.66
N LYS A 43 -7.94 8.41 -5.60
CA LYS A 43 -9.16 9.22 -5.71
C LYS A 43 -8.90 10.68 -6.08
N LYS A 44 -7.78 11.28 -5.65
CA LYS A 44 -7.57 12.74 -5.71
C LYS A 44 -6.51 13.16 -6.73
N ASN A 45 -5.54 12.30 -7.03
CA ASN A 45 -4.53 12.64 -8.00
C ASN A 45 -5.15 12.67 -9.41
N PRO A 46 -5.00 13.78 -10.16
CA PRO A 46 -5.71 13.94 -11.43
C PRO A 46 -5.22 12.98 -12.51
N ILE A 47 -3.95 12.57 -12.48
CA ILE A 47 -3.42 11.57 -13.41
C ILE A 47 -3.99 10.18 -13.06
N LEU A 48 -4.12 9.83 -11.78
CA LEU A 48 -4.76 8.56 -11.38
C LEU A 48 -6.26 8.55 -11.69
N GLN A 49 -6.96 9.68 -11.55
CA GLN A 49 -8.35 9.80 -12.00
C GLN A 49 -8.48 9.61 -13.52
N PHE A 50 -7.51 10.09 -14.29
CA PHE A 50 -7.45 9.90 -15.74
C PHE A 50 -7.17 8.43 -16.11
N LEU A 51 -6.20 7.77 -15.46
CA LEU A 51 -5.84 6.38 -15.73
C LEU A 51 -6.88 5.36 -15.23
N GLN A 52 -7.72 5.76 -14.27
CA GLN A 52 -8.77 4.92 -13.67
C GLN A 52 -8.29 3.52 -13.23
N PRO A 53 -7.18 3.43 -12.47
CA PRO A 53 -6.65 2.14 -12.03
C PRO A 53 -7.66 1.43 -11.11
N THR A 54 -7.89 0.16 -11.39
CA THR A 54 -8.77 -0.72 -10.63
C THR A 54 -7.97 -1.90 -10.10
N LEU A 55 -8.01 -2.11 -8.78
CA LEU A 55 -7.33 -3.23 -8.15
C LEU A 55 -7.99 -4.55 -8.57
N VAL A 56 -7.19 -5.51 -9.05
CA VAL A 56 -7.66 -6.84 -9.46
C VAL A 56 -7.30 -7.84 -8.37
N GLY A 57 -8.26 -8.14 -7.49
CA GLY A 57 -8.03 -9.02 -6.35
C GLY A 57 -7.41 -8.27 -5.17
N GLU A 58 -6.18 -8.63 -4.80
CA GLU A 58 -5.44 -8.03 -3.69
C GLU A 58 -4.17 -7.34 -4.22
N LEU A 59 -3.56 -6.50 -3.38
CA LEU A 59 -2.29 -5.86 -3.74
C LEU A 59 -1.20 -6.92 -3.95
N THR A 60 -0.45 -6.79 -5.04
CA THR A 60 0.71 -7.63 -5.36
C THR A 60 2.01 -6.87 -5.15
N GLY A 61 3.12 -7.59 -5.03
CA GLY A 61 4.44 -6.98 -4.93
C GLY A 61 5.53 -7.97 -4.52
N PRO A 62 6.74 -7.49 -4.22
CA PRO A 62 7.14 -6.08 -4.08
C PRO A 62 7.15 -5.29 -5.40
N VAL A 63 7.03 -3.96 -5.30
CA VAL A 63 7.07 -3.06 -6.48
C VAL A 63 8.50 -2.62 -6.80
N LEU A 64 8.82 -2.41 -8.07
CA LEU A 64 10.10 -1.85 -8.46
C LEU A 64 10.18 -0.36 -8.10
N ASP A 65 11.30 0.09 -7.53
CA ASP A 65 11.58 1.51 -7.32
C ASP A 65 11.62 2.24 -8.68
N PRO A 66 10.73 3.23 -8.92
CA PRO A 66 10.69 3.92 -10.20
C PRO A 66 11.90 4.84 -10.47
N ASP A 67 12.80 5.05 -9.49
CA ASP A 67 13.90 6.02 -9.56
C ASP A 67 13.43 7.38 -10.09
N VAL A 68 12.44 7.96 -9.39
CA VAL A 68 11.72 9.18 -9.81
C VAL A 68 12.66 10.34 -10.15
N ALA A 69 13.79 10.43 -9.46
CA ALA A 69 14.78 11.49 -9.67
C ALA A 69 15.47 11.41 -11.04
N SER A 70 15.63 10.21 -11.60
CA SER A 70 16.25 9.99 -12.91
C SER A 70 15.34 10.32 -14.10
N LEU A 71 14.04 10.46 -13.87
CA LEU A 71 13.05 10.66 -14.92
C LEU A 71 13.10 12.10 -15.46
N THR A 72 13.66 12.25 -16.67
CA THR A 72 13.90 13.55 -17.32
C THR A 72 12.90 13.88 -18.43
N SER A 73 12.01 12.95 -18.78
CA SER A 73 10.98 13.18 -19.79
C SER A 73 9.70 12.39 -19.49
N VAL A 74 8.61 12.75 -20.16
CA VAL A 74 7.28 12.17 -19.94
C VAL A 74 7.26 10.67 -20.21
N LEU A 75 7.84 10.20 -21.32
CA LEU A 75 7.73 8.80 -21.73
C LEU A 75 8.31 7.80 -20.70
N PRO A 76 9.54 7.97 -20.18
CA PRO A 76 10.04 7.17 -19.07
C PRO A 76 9.15 7.22 -17.82
N ALA A 77 8.59 8.39 -17.49
CA ALA A 77 7.74 8.54 -16.30
C ALA A 77 6.39 7.82 -16.45
N VAL A 78 5.79 7.85 -17.64
CA VAL A 78 4.59 7.09 -17.99
C VAL A 78 4.86 5.58 -17.87
N HIS A 79 5.97 5.11 -18.43
CA HIS A 79 6.34 3.70 -18.32
C HIS A 79 6.54 3.26 -16.87
N ALA A 80 7.22 4.07 -16.06
CA ALA A 80 7.38 3.81 -14.63
C ALA A 80 6.03 3.73 -13.90
N ALA A 81 5.11 4.65 -14.21
CA ALA A 81 3.76 4.64 -13.61
C ALA A 81 2.97 3.38 -13.96
N PHE A 82 3.01 2.96 -15.22
CA PHE A 82 2.26 1.79 -15.68
C PHE A 82 2.84 0.50 -15.10
N ASN A 83 4.17 0.41 -15.01
CA ASN A 83 4.84 -0.71 -14.34
C ASN A 83 4.46 -0.74 -12.86
N LEU A 84 4.53 0.40 -12.15
CA LEU A 84 4.18 0.47 -10.73
C LEU A 84 2.74 0.00 -10.46
N LEU A 85 1.76 0.49 -11.24
CA LEU A 85 0.36 0.08 -11.12
C LEU A 85 0.19 -1.41 -11.41
N ARG A 86 0.78 -1.92 -12.49
CA ARG A 86 0.71 -3.34 -12.86
C ARG A 86 1.32 -4.23 -11.79
N ASP A 87 2.52 -3.89 -11.32
CA ASP A 87 3.27 -4.68 -10.34
C ASP A 87 2.56 -4.70 -8.97
N ALA A 88 1.78 -3.64 -8.67
CA ALA A 88 0.91 -3.56 -7.51
C ALA A 88 -0.47 -4.25 -7.68
N GLY A 89 -0.76 -4.81 -8.86
CA GLY A 89 -1.98 -5.60 -9.12
C GLY A 89 -3.15 -4.79 -9.68
N PHE A 90 -2.90 -3.57 -10.16
CA PHE A 90 -3.93 -2.75 -10.80
C PHE A 90 -4.02 -3.02 -12.29
N ALA A 91 -5.25 -3.10 -12.79
CA ALA A 91 -5.55 -2.93 -14.20
C ALA A 91 -5.89 -1.46 -14.47
N MET A 92 -5.43 -0.90 -15.59
CA MET A 92 -5.83 0.45 -16.00
C MET A 92 -7.22 0.43 -16.61
N GLY A 93 -7.96 1.53 -16.45
CA GLY A 93 -9.26 1.71 -17.08
C GLY A 93 -9.14 2.09 -18.55
N VAL A 94 -10.26 2.56 -19.12
CA VAL A 94 -10.27 3.08 -20.50
C VAL A 94 -9.92 4.57 -20.46
N PHE A 95 -8.81 4.93 -21.10
CA PHE A 95 -8.35 6.32 -21.20
C PHE A 95 -7.78 6.60 -22.59
N ASP A 96 -7.68 7.88 -22.93
CA ASP A 96 -7.18 8.36 -24.21
C ASP A 96 -5.65 8.45 -24.18
N MET A 97 -4.95 7.60 -24.94
CA MET A 97 -3.49 7.56 -24.94
C MET A 97 -2.85 8.89 -25.38
N GLU A 98 -3.53 9.71 -26.19
CA GLU A 98 -3.00 11.02 -26.61
C GLU A 98 -2.90 11.99 -25.43
N GLN A 99 -3.83 11.90 -24.47
CA GLN A 99 -3.87 12.77 -23.30
C GLN A 99 -2.78 12.47 -22.26
N VAL A 100 -2.10 11.33 -22.38
CA VAL A 100 -0.93 11.00 -21.55
C VAL A 100 0.16 12.06 -21.66
N PHE A 101 0.37 12.59 -22.87
CA PHE A 101 1.34 13.66 -23.14
C PHE A 101 0.81 15.07 -22.81
N GLY A 102 -0.43 15.19 -22.33
CA GLY A 102 -1.00 16.45 -21.83
C GLY A 102 -0.46 16.86 -20.45
N TRP A 103 0.22 15.95 -19.75
CA TRP A 103 0.85 16.19 -18.45
C TRP A 103 2.36 16.36 -18.61
N ASP A 104 2.94 17.32 -17.89
CA ASP A 104 4.40 17.49 -17.84
C ASP A 104 5.07 16.40 -16.98
N VAL A 105 6.40 16.29 -17.11
CA VAL A 105 7.19 15.28 -16.39
C VAL A 105 7.12 15.44 -14.87
N GLU A 106 6.98 16.66 -14.35
CA GLU A 106 6.91 16.90 -12.91
C GLU A 106 5.56 16.48 -12.33
N ALA A 107 4.46 16.63 -13.09
CA ALA A 107 3.15 16.08 -12.73
C ALA A 107 3.20 14.55 -12.63
N TRP A 108 3.85 13.88 -13.59
CA TRP A 108 4.05 12.42 -13.55
C TRP A 108 4.92 11.99 -12.37
N LYS A 109 6.01 12.70 -12.08
CA LYS A 109 6.89 12.43 -10.94
C LYS A 109 6.18 12.62 -9.60
N GLY A 110 5.34 13.67 -9.51
CA GLY A 110 4.50 13.92 -8.33
C GLY A 110 3.53 12.77 -8.09
N MET A 111 2.80 12.34 -9.13
CA MET A 111 1.91 11.19 -9.04
C MET A 111 2.64 9.90 -8.65
N LEU A 112 3.78 9.61 -9.28
CA LEU A 112 4.62 8.46 -8.93
C LEU A 112 5.01 8.47 -7.46
N THR A 113 5.44 9.62 -6.94
CA THR A 113 5.82 9.76 -5.51
C THR A 113 4.63 9.52 -4.59
N GLU A 114 3.47 10.13 -4.89
CA GLU A 114 2.24 9.97 -4.10
C GLU A 114 1.73 8.52 -4.08
N LEU A 115 1.89 7.79 -5.19
CA LEU A 115 1.45 6.42 -5.33
C LEU A 115 2.46 5.42 -4.73
N PHE A 116 3.75 5.63 -4.98
CA PHE A 116 4.82 4.71 -4.60
C PHE A 116 5.02 4.65 -3.09
N ASP A 117 4.94 5.79 -2.40
CA ASP A 117 5.20 5.89 -0.96
C ASP A 117 4.34 4.90 -0.13
N PRO A 118 2.99 4.91 -0.21
CA PRO A 118 2.18 3.91 0.49
C PRO A 118 2.33 2.49 -0.07
N LEU A 119 2.50 2.31 -1.39
CA LEU A 119 2.68 0.98 -1.97
C LEU A 119 3.93 0.29 -1.45
N SER A 120 5.06 1.01 -1.39
CA SER A 120 6.34 0.48 -0.90
C SER A 120 6.24 -0.07 0.53
N ARG A 121 5.40 0.55 1.37
CA ARG A 121 5.16 0.08 2.75
C ARG A 121 4.17 -1.07 2.84
N LEU A 122 3.18 -1.10 1.94
CA LEU A 122 2.15 -2.15 1.92
C LEU A 122 2.66 -3.47 1.33
N VAL A 123 3.47 -3.42 0.27
CA VAL A 123 3.88 -4.61 -0.48
C VAL A 123 5.39 -4.80 -0.61
N GLY A 124 6.19 -3.85 -0.10
CA GLY A 124 7.65 -3.87 -0.21
C GLY A 124 8.18 -3.29 -1.52
N VAL A 125 9.49 -3.12 -1.59
CA VAL A 125 10.21 -2.52 -2.73
C VAL A 125 11.36 -3.40 -3.23
N ILE A 126 11.53 -3.47 -4.55
CA ILE A 126 12.73 -3.96 -5.22
C ILE A 126 13.56 -2.73 -5.61
N PRO A 127 14.80 -2.58 -5.11
CA PRO A 127 15.68 -1.48 -5.52
C PRO A 127 15.94 -1.50 -7.02
N ASN A 128 15.97 -0.33 -7.64
CA ASN A 128 16.42 -0.20 -9.02
C ASN A 128 17.95 -0.31 -9.05
N GLU A 129 18.49 -1.50 -9.28
CA GLU A 129 19.94 -1.70 -9.43
C GLU A 129 20.42 -1.04 -10.74
N VAL A 130 20.80 0.23 -10.68
CA VAL A 130 21.72 0.80 -11.65
C VAL A 130 23.10 0.21 -11.33
N GLU A 131 23.46 -0.89 -11.99
CA GLU A 131 24.77 -1.52 -11.84
C GLU A 131 25.86 -0.43 -12.01
N PRO A 132 26.67 -0.12 -10.97
CA PRO A 132 27.74 0.85 -11.14
C PRO A 132 28.73 0.33 -12.18
N PRO A 133 29.36 1.21 -12.99
CA PRO A 133 30.31 0.78 -14.01
C PRO A 133 31.39 -0.06 -13.35
N ARG A 134 31.48 -1.33 -13.74
CA ARG A 134 32.56 -2.23 -13.31
C ARG A 134 33.86 -1.65 -13.87
N LEU A 135 34.59 -0.91 -13.03
CA LEU A 135 35.95 -0.49 -13.32
C LEU A 135 36.79 -1.75 -13.51
N ARG A 136 37.28 -1.96 -14.73
CA ARG A 136 38.33 -2.93 -15.06
C ARG A 136 39.69 -2.27 -14.91
#